data_AF-A0A8X6EZN5-F1
#
_entry.id   AF-A0A8X6EZN5-F1
#
_cell.length_a   1.000
_cell.length_b   1.000
_cell.length_c   1.000
_cell.angle_alpha   90.00
_cell.angle_beta   90.00
_cell.angle_gamma   90.00
#
_symmetry.space_group_name_H-M   'P 1'
#
loop_
_entity.id
_entity.type
_entity.pdbx_description
1 polymer ?
#
loop_
_entity_poly.entity_id
_entity_poly.type
_entity_poly.pdbx_seq_one_letter_code
_entity_poly.pdbx_strand_id
1 'polypeptide(L)'
;MLSPGEAGSTSPRPNHFGKKTMACVSWDQSVIVYCELLKPGEIVNAQHYRQQMINLNYALIERRAEWARRYDKVILSNENAPSHTEKLVKNTFWNRLVGTSYLTHRTRQIWHYLTTPS
;
A
#
# COMPACT_ATOMS: atom_id res chain seq x y z
N MET A 1 -38.54 -17.32 6.66
CA MET A 1 -38.58 -18.54 5.83
C MET A 1 -39.33 -18.15 4.56
N LEU A 2 -38.71 -18.23 3.38
CA LEU A 2 -39.38 -17.92 2.10
C LEU A 2 -40.30 -19.08 1.71
N SER A 3 -41.42 -18.77 1.07
CA SER A 3 -42.40 -19.77 0.63
C SER A 3 -41.91 -20.52 -0.62
N PRO A 4 -42.40 -21.76 -0.89
CA PRO A 4 -42.05 -22.49 -2.11
C PRO A 4 -42.49 -21.71 -3.35
N GLY A 5 -41.53 -21.23 -4.14
CA GLY A 5 -41.76 -20.44 -5.37
C GLY A 5 -41.37 -18.97 -5.27
N GLU A 6 -41.02 -18.45 -4.08
CA GLU A 6 -40.43 -17.11 -3.96
C GLU A 6 -38.98 -17.12 -4.42
N ALA A 7 -38.68 -16.38 -5.50
CA ALA A 7 -37.31 -16.06 -5.85
C ALA A 7 -36.69 -15.24 -4.71
N GLY A 8 -35.65 -15.78 -4.07
CA GLY A 8 -34.92 -15.06 -3.05
C GLY A 8 -34.41 -13.73 -3.58
N SER A 9 -34.39 -12.69 -2.74
CA SER A 9 -33.87 -11.37 -3.09
C SER A 9 -32.46 -11.50 -3.69
N THR A 10 -32.34 -11.39 -5.01
CA THR A 10 -31.05 -11.42 -5.68
C THR A 10 -30.36 -10.09 -5.40
N SER A 11 -29.32 -10.09 -4.57
CA SER A 11 -28.42 -8.94 -4.51
C SER A 11 -27.90 -8.67 -5.93
N PRO A 12 -27.93 -7.41 -6.41
CA PRO A 12 -27.29 -7.06 -7.68
C PRO A 12 -25.84 -7.56 -7.66
N ARG A 13 -25.38 -8.14 -8.77
CA ARG A 13 -23.97 -8.51 -8.90
C ARG A 13 -23.13 -7.23 -8.77
N PRO A 14 -22.04 -7.24 -7.98
CA PRO A 14 -21.17 -6.08 -7.88
C PRO A 14 -20.71 -5.63 -9.26
N ASN A 15 -20.81 -4.33 -9.57
CA ASN A 15 -20.34 -3.82 -10.85
C ASN A 15 -18.80 -3.82 -10.87
N HIS A 16 -18.22 -4.78 -11.59
CA HIS A 16 -16.76 -4.90 -11.74
C HIS A 16 -16.12 -3.70 -12.45
N PHE A 17 -16.90 -2.93 -13.23
CA PHE A 17 -16.49 -1.74 -13.98
C PHE A 17 -16.89 -0.42 -13.32
N GLY A 18 -17.42 -0.47 -12.10
CA GLY A 18 -17.71 0.74 -11.33
C GLY A 18 -16.46 1.57 -11.10
N LYS A 19 -16.63 2.86 -10.76
CA LYS A 19 -15.53 3.73 -10.36
C LYS A 19 -14.80 3.10 -9.17
N LYS A 20 -13.50 2.87 -9.32
CA LYS A 20 -12.62 2.33 -8.27
C LYS A 20 -11.49 3.29 -8.03
N THR A 21 -11.13 3.46 -6.77
CA THR A 21 -9.91 4.14 -6.35
C THR A 21 -8.91 3.11 -5.84
N MET A 22 -7.62 3.38 -6.05
CA MET A 22 -6.55 2.56 -5.47
C MET A 22 -6.14 3.17 -4.12
N ALA A 23 -6.20 2.35 -3.08
CA ALA A 23 -5.59 2.64 -1.79
C ALA A 23 -4.19 2.01 -1.74
N CYS A 24 -3.19 2.81 -1.42
CA CYS A 24 -1.82 2.39 -1.19
C CYS A 24 -1.54 2.51 0.31
N VAL A 25 -1.37 1.38 0.99
CA VAL A 25 -1.24 1.34 2.45
C VAL A 25 0.09 0.71 2.84
N SER A 26 0.84 1.40 3.68
CA SER A 26 2.06 0.92 4.32
C SER A 26 1.89 0.88 5.83
N TRP A 27 2.23 -0.24 6.45
CA TRP A 27 2.01 -0.48 7.88
C TRP A 27 3.11 -1.37 8.46
N ASP A 28 3.32 -1.26 9.76
CA ASP A 28 4.20 -2.16 10.53
C ASP A 28 3.38 -3.02 11.49
N GLN A 29 4.03 -3.85 12.31
CA GLN A 29 3.36 -4.73 13.27
C GLN A 29 2.50 -4.02 14.32
N SER A 30 2.62 -2.70 14.47
CA SER A 30 1.89 -1.92 15.47
C SER A 30 0.83 -1.02 14.86
N VAL A 31 1.12 -0.30 13.77
CA VAL A 31 0.19 0.69 13.18
C VAL A 31 0.35 0.85 11.66
N ILE A 32 -0.68 1.43 11.03
CA ILE A 32 -0.57 2.01 9.67
C ILE A 32 0.39 3.20 9.74
N VAL A 33 1.41 3.23 8.89
CA VAL A 33 2.46 4.26 8.85
C VAL A 33 2.13 5.33 7.80
N TYR A 34 1.75 4.92 6.60
CA TYR A 34 1.43 5.79 5.47
C TYR A 34 0.23 5.21 4.70
N CYS A 35 -0.66 6.09 4.25
CA CYS A 35 -1.79 5.73 3.40
C CYS A 35 -2.01 6.83 2.37
N GLU A 36 -2.28 6.42 1.14
CA GLU A 36 -2.65 7.32 0.05
C GLU A 36 -3.83 6.74 -0.71
N LEU A 37 -4.80 7.59 -1.03
CA LEU A 37 -5.95 7.24 -1.85
C LEU A 37 -5.86 8.00 -3.18
N LEU A 38 -5.77 7.26 -4.28
CA LEU A 38 -5.68 7.84 -5.62
C LEU A 38 -7.04 8.35 -6.10
N LYS A 39 -7.07 9.19 -7.15
CA LYS A 39 -8.36 9.51 -7.77
C LYS A 39 -8.92 8.29 -8.49
N PRO A 40 -10.25 8.20 -8.67
CA PRO A 40 -10.83 7.09 -9.40
C PRO A 40 -10.24 6.93 -10.80
N GLY A 41 -9.79 5.71 -11.14
CA GLY A 41 -9.17 5.39 -12.43
C GLY A 41 -7.67 5.69 -12.55
N GLU A 42 -7.04 6.33 -11.55
CA GLU A 42 -5.58 6.48 -11.50
C GLU A 42 -4.91 5.16 -11.07
N ILE A 43 -3.68 4.95 -11.56
CA ILE A 43 -2.84 3.79 -11.24
C ILE A 43 -1.47 4.25 -10.76
N VAL A 44 -0.83 3.43 -9.94
CA VAL A 44 0.53 3.70 -9.48
C VAL A 44 1.55 3.25 -10.53
N ASN A 45 2.15 4.23 -11.21
CA ASN A 45 3.33 4.02 -12.06
C ASN A 45 4.62 4.13 -11.23
N ALA A 46 5.79 3.89 -11.84
CA ALA A 46 7.06 3.91 -11.13
C ALA A 46 7.45 5.29 -10.55
N GLN A 47 7.08 6.39 -11.20
CA GLN A 47 7.35 7.74 -10.68
C GLN A 47 6.49 8.04 -9.45
N HIS A 48 5.20 7.69 -9.50
CA HIS A 48 4.29 7.80 -8.37
C HIS A 48 4.77 6.91 -7.21
N TYR A 49 5.13 5.66 -7.50
CA TYR A 49 5.66 4.74 -6.50
C TYR A 49 6.96 5.26 -5.86
N ARG A 50 7.87 5.85 -6.64
CA ARG A 50 9.06 6.51 -6.10
C ARG A 50 8.69 7.62 -5.11
N GLN A 51 7.71 8.45 -5.45
CA GLN A 51 7.27 9.51 -4.54
C GLN A 51 6.62 8.93 -3.27
N GLN A 52 5.83 7.87 -3.38
CA GLN A 52 5.29 7.14 -2.23
C GLN A 52 6.40 6.64 -1.30
N MET A 53 7.49 6.10 -1.84
CA MET A 53 8.62 5.65 -1.02
C MET A 53 9.31 6.81 -0.29
N ILE A 54 9.42 7.97 -0.93
CA ILE A 54 9.96 9.19 -0.29
C ILE A 54 9.03 9.64 0.85
N ASN A 55 7.72 9.69 0.60
CA ASN A 55 6.71 10.08 1.60
C ASN A 55 6.66 9.09 2.77
N LEU A 56 6.71 7.80 2.48
CA LEU A 56 6.80 6.74 3.49
C LEU A 56 8.04 6.90 4.36
N ASN A 57 9.21 7.24 3.78
CA ASN A 57 10.41 7.51 4.55
C ASN A 57 10.22 8.67 5.54
N TYR A 58 9.61 9.78 5.10
CA TYR A 58 9.31 10.90 5.98
C TYR A 58 8.33 10.50 7.10
N ALA A 59 7.26 9.77 6.77
CA ALA A 59 6.30 9.28 7.75
C ALA A 59 6.93 8.32 8.78
N LEU A 60 7.87 7.47 8.34
CA LEU A 60 8.64 6.61 9.24
C LEU A 60 9.52 7.44 10.19
N ILE A 61 10.24 8.45 9.69
CA ILE A 61 11.08 9.31 10.53
C ILE A 61 10.23 10.04 11.59
N GLU A 62 9.07 10.56 11.18
CA GLU A 62 8.16 11.30 12.06
C GLU A 62 7.51 10.40 13.12
N ARG A 63 6.96 9.26 12.71
CA ARG A 63 6.14 8.40 13.58
C ARG A 63 6.94 7.35 14.33
N ARG A 64 8.18 7.08 13.89
CA ARG A 64 9.11 6.10 14.45
C ARG A 64 10.49 6.72 14.65
N ALA A 65 10.55 7.90 15.27
CA ALA A 65 11.82 8.57 15.58
C ALA A 65 12.80 7.68 16.39
N GLU A 66 12.27 6.74 17.18
CA GLU A 66 13.05 5.73 17.90
C GLU A 66 13.77 4.74 16.97
N TRP A 67 13.21 4.44 15.79
CA TRP A 67 13.85 3.56 14.82
C TRP A 67 15.03 4.24 14.17
N ALA A 68 14.90 5.52 13.81
CA ALA A 68 16.01 6.31 13.30
C ALA A 68 17.21 6.36 14.27
N ARG A 69 16.95 6.24 15.59
CA ARG A 69 17.99 6.19 16.62
C ARG A 69 18.56 4.80 16.87
N ARG A 70 17.75 3.75 16.69
CA ARG A 70 18.11 2.36 17.07
C ARG A 70 18.55 1.50 15.90
N TYR A 71 18.17 1.87 14.67
CA TYR A 71 18.38 1.05 13.49
C TYR A 71 18.86 1.93 12.35
N ASP A 72 19.91 1.51 11.67
CA ASP A 72 20.40 2.23 10.50
C ASP A 72 19.42 2.15 9.32
N LYS A 73 18.61 1.08 9.25
CA LYS A 73 17.84 0.73 8.05
C LYS A 73 16.56 -0.07 8.35
N VAL A 74 15.56 0.04 7.48
CA VAL A 74 14.23 -0.58 7.59
C VAL A 74 14.06 -1.69 6.54
N ILE A 75 13.37 -2.78 6.87
CA ILE A 75 13.02 -3.82 5.89
C ILE A 75 11.60 -3.56 5.37
N LEU A 76 11.48 -3.19 4.10
CA LEU A 76 10.19 -3.11 3.41
C LEU A 76 9.88 -4.44 2.70
N SER A 77 8.68 -4.94 2.92
CA SER A 77 8.10 -6.09 2.23
C SER A 77 6.97 -5.60 1.32
N ASN A 78 7.16 -5.76 0.01
CA ASN A 78 6.19 -5.41 -1.02
C ASN A 78 6.02 -6.58 -2.01
N GLU A 79 4.98 -6.47 -2.84
CA GLU A 79 4.78 -7.38 -3.98
C GLU A 79 5.72 -7.03 -5.14
N ASN A 80 5.98 -7.98 -6.03
CA ASN A 80 6.90 -7.81 -7.15
C ASN A 80 6.24 -7.13 -8.38
N ALA A 81 5.40 -6.11 -8.16
CA ALA A 81 4.73 -5.38 -9.23
C ALA A 81 5.76 -4.71 -10.16
N PRO A 82 5.48 -4.56 -11.48
CA PRO A 82 6.44 -4.00 -12.42
C PRO A 82 7.04 -2.65 -11.99
N SER A 83 6.18 -1.74 -11.51
CA SER A 83 6.56 -0.43 -10.97
C SER A 83 7.56 -0.51 -9.81
N HIS A 84 7.47 -1.55 -8.95
CA HIS A 84 8.36 -1.72 -7.79
C HIS A 84 9.76 -2.16 -8.21
N THR A 85 9.88 -2.81 -9.36
CA THR A 85 11.14 -3.39 -9.85
C THR A 85 11.95 -2.46 -10.73
N GLU A 86 11.38 -1.31 -11.11
CA GLU A 86 12.04 -0.33 -11.96
C GLU A 86 13.33 0.23 -11.34
N LYS A 87 14.33 0.47 -12.19
CA LYS A 87 15.65 0.97 -11.75
C LYS A 87 15.55 2.27 -10.96
N LEU A 88 14.68 3.18 -11.40
CA LEU A 88 14.42 4.47 -10.75
C LEU A 88 14.01 4.31 -9.28
N VAL A 89 13.15 3.34 -9.02
CA VAL A 89 12.64 3.01 -7.68
C VAL A 89 13.72 2.34 -6.86
N LYS A 90 14.41 1.33 -7.42
CA LYS A 90 15.54 0.65 -6.77
C LYS A 90 16.62 1.62 -6.31
N ASN A 91 17.01 2.57 -7.15
CA ASN A 91 18.04 3.56 -6.82
C ASN A 91 17.62 4.50 -5.67
N THR A 92 16.33 4.81 -5.56
CA THR A 92 15.82 5.63 -4.45
C THR A 92 15.71 4.81 -3.17
N PHE A 93 15.32 3.55 -3.29
CA PHE A 93 15.00 2.64 -2.21
C PHE A 93 16.24 2.06 -1.51
N TRP A 94 17.21 1.56 -2.25
CA TRP A 94 18.43 0.97 -1.69
C TRP A 94 19.30 2.00 -0.97
N ASN A 95 19.31 3.23 -1.44
CA ASN A 95 20.11 4.30 -0.86
C ASN A 95 19.50 4.95 0.38
N ARG A 96 18.16 4.83 0.57
CA ARG A 96 17.45 5.56 1.64
C ARG A 96 16.75 4.68 2.67
N LEU A 97 16.35 3.46 2.32
CA LEU A 97 15.39 2.70 3.13
C LEU A 97 15.88 1.32 3.57
N VAL A 98 16.60 0.55 2.73
CA VAL A 98 16.85 -0.88 3.01
C VAL A 98 18.25 -1.23 3.44
N GLY A 99 18.32 -2.07 4.48
CA GLY A 99 19.54 -2.61 5.05
C GLY A 99 19.50 -4.08 5.40
N THR A 100 20.71 -4.62 5.55
CA THR A 100 21.00 -5.97 6.00
C THR A 100 21.12 -5.97 7.53
N SER A 101 20.01 -5.82 8.25
CA SER A 101 20.01 -6.01 9.70
C SER A 101 18.96 -7.06 10.10
N TYR A 102 19.38 -7.96 10.98
CA TYR A 102 18.58 -9.11 11.40
C TYR A 102 17.38 -8.65 12.24
N LEU A 103 16.20 -8.73 11.60
CA LEU A 103 14.84 -8.86 12.14
C LEU A 103 14.47 -8.11 13.43
N THR A 104 13.51 -7.18 13.30
CA THR A 104 12.39 -7.03 14.27
C THR A 104 11.23 -6.17 13.72
N HIS A 105 11.45 -5.31 12.70
CA HIS A 105 10.41 -4.41 12.20
C HIS A 105 10.27 -4.49 10.67
N ARG A 106 9.20 -5.14 10.21
CA ARG A 106 8.83 -5.22 8.78
C ARG A 106 7.73 -4.21 8.50
N THR A 107 7.95 -3.34 7.52
CA THR A 107 6.87 -2.57 6.92
C THR A 107 6.32 -3.38 5.75
N ARG A 108 5.01 -3.64 5.72
CA ARG A 108 4.33 -4.21 4.56
C ARG A 108 3.66 -3.10 3.77
N GLN A 109 3.72 -3.19 2.45
CA GLN A 109 2.93 -2.34 1.56
C GLN A 109 2.02 -3.19 0.69
N ILE A 110 0.77 -2.76 0.55
CA ILE A 110 -0.22 -3.36 -0.33
C ILE A 110 -0.94 -2.29 -1.15
N TRP A 111 -1.41 -2.70 -2.34
CA TRP A 111 -2.36 -1.95 -3.13
C TRP A 111 -3.72 -2.64 -3.09
N HIS A 112 -4.78 -1.87 -2.86
CA HIS A 112 -6.13 -2.40 -2.80
C HIS A 112 -7.11 -1.48 -3.54
N TYR A 113 -7.93 -2.04 -4.42
CA TYR A 113 -8.99 -1.28 -5.09
C TYR A 113 -10.22 -1.18 -4.19
N LEU A 114 -10.63 0.05 -3.89
CA LEU A 114 -11.87 0.34 -3.18
C LEU A 114 -12.93 0.79 -4.18
N THR A 115 -14.14 0.23 -4.05
CA THR A 115 -15.30 0.69 -4.80
C THR A 115 -15.74 2.05 -4.24
N THR A 116 -15.86 3.06 -5.09
CA THR A 116 -16.37 4.36 -4.64
C THR A 116 -17.90 4.35 -4.68
N PRO A 117 -18.61 4.74 -3.61
CA PRO A 117 -20.05 4.92 -3.67
C PRO A 117 -20.40 6.01 -4.71
N SER A 118 -21.45 5.74 -5.49
CA SER A 118 -21.98 6.62 -6.54
C SER A 118 -22.74 7.81 -5.97
#